data_AF-A0A933GDW5-F1
#
_entry.id   AF-A0A933GDW5-F1
#
_cell.length_a   1.000
_cell.length_b   1.000
_cell.length_c   1.000
_cell.angle_alpha   90.00
_cell.angle_beta   90.00
_cell.angle_gamma   90.00
#
_symmetry.space_group_name_H-M   'P 1'
#
loop_
_entity.id
_entity.type
_entity.pdbx_description
1 polymer ?
#
loop_
_entity_poly.entity_id
_entity_poly.type
_entity_poly.pdbx_seq_one_letter_code
_entity_poly.pdbx_strand_id
1 'polypeptide(L)'
;MTEASIIVAICALVVSVASLAASIYFSWCARDHNRRSVRPLPFVLQSDFEDRIAVVIRNNGTGPLILKKAEARNSTNSRSGHLIDLIPDPPPELVFTNFNRVHQIRAIRPGDQVDLLDLAVGESDRRAAAYRDELRRALGNMTVELTYTDIYDTCFPVYAIKLAWFHRHCDASA
;
A
#
# COMPACT_ATOMS: atom_id res chain seq x y z
N MET A 1 10.79 27.88 -63.63
CA MET A 1 10.53 26.58 -62.95
C MET A 1 11.15 26.47 -61.54
N THR A 2 11.94 27.46 -61.09
CA THR A 2 12.66 27.43 -59.80
C THR A 2 11.85 27.99 -58.63
N GLU A 3 11.05 29.05 -58.83
CA GLU A 3 10.31 29.71 -57.74
C GLU A 3 9.24 28.82 -57.08
N ALA A 4 8.42 28.14 -57.90
CA ALA A 4 7.42 27.21 -57.39
C ALA A 4 8.03 26.07 -56.56
N SER A 5 9.19 25.57 -56.97
CA SER A 5 9.93 24.51 -56.26
C SER A 5 10.45 24.98 -54.91
N ILE A 6 10.91 26.24 -54.82
CA ILE A 6 11.37 26.85 -53.56
C ILE A 6 10.21 27.00 -52.58
N ILE A 7 9.05 27.48 -53.04
CA ILE A 7 7.86 27.65 -52.19
C ILE A 7 7.41 26.29 -51.63
N VAL A 8 7.37 25.26 -52.48
CA VAL A 8 7.02 23.89 -52.05
C VAL A 8 8.02 23.36 -51.01
N ALA A 9 9.32 23.59 -51.21
CA ALA A 9 10.35 23.17 -50.25
C ALA A 9 10.20 23.87 -48.88
N ILE A 10 9.90 25.16 -48.86
CA ILE A 10 9.65 25.91 -47.62
C ILE A 10 8.40 25.39 -46.90
N CYS A 11 7.30 25.16 -47.63
CA CYS A 11 6.09 24.58 -47.06
C CYS A 11 6.35 23.18 -46.48
N ALA A 12 7.08 22.33 -47.20
CA ALA A 12 7.46 21.00 -46.74
C ALA A 12 8.31 21.07 -45.46
N LEU A 13 9.26 22.02 -45.39
CA LEU A 13 10.08 22.23 -44.20
C LEU A 13 9.22 22.65 -43.00
N VAL A 14 8.29 23.59 -43.17
CA VAL A 14 7.38 24.04 -42.10
C VAL A 14 6.54 22.88 -41.58
N VAL A 15 5.94 22.10 -42.48
CA VAL A 15 5.15 20.92 -42.11
C VAL A 15 6.02 19.89 -41.38
N SER A 16 7.24 19.66 -41.84
CA SER A 16 8.18 18.74 -41.18
C SER A 16 8.55 19.19 -39.77
N VAL A 17 8.83 20.48 -39.56
CA VAL A 17 9.16 21.03 -38.24
C VAL A 17 7.95 20.95 -37.30
N ALA A 18 6.76 21.30 -37.78
CA ALA A 18 5.53 21.20 -37.00
C ALA A 18 5.21 19.74 -36.61
N SER A 19 5.39 18.81 -37.54
CA SER A 19 5.20 17.38 -37.30
C SER A 19 6.19 16.84 -36.25
N LEU A 20 7.46 17.26 -36.32
CA LEU A 20 8.47 16.88 -35.33
C LEU A 20 8.12 17.43 -33.94
N ALA A 21 7.72 18.70 -33.85
CA ALA A 21 7.31 19.32 -32.59
C ALA A 21 6.09 18.60 -31.97
N ALA A 22 5.08 18.30 -32.76
CA ALA A 22 3.91 17.54 -32.32
C ALA A 22 4.31 16.13 -31.84
N SER A 23 5.20 15.45 -32.58
CA SER A 23 5.68 14.11 -32.23
C SER A 23 6.41 14.07 -30.88
N ILE A 24 7.23 15.10 -30.61
CA ILE A 24 7.92 15.25 -29.32
C ILE A 24 6.90 15.48 -28.20
N TYR A 25 5.93 16.38 -28.43
CA TYR A 25 4.88 16.67 -27.46
C TYR A 25 4.04 15.43 -27.12
N PHE A 26 3.54 14.71 -28.13
CA PHE A 26 2.77 13.48 -27.92
C PHE A 26 3.59 12.40 -27.22
N SER A 27 4.88 12.26 -27.55
CA SER A 27 5.77 11.31 -26.86
C SER A 27 5.92 11.65 -25.37
N TRP A 28 5.96 12.93 -25.03
CA TRP A 28 6.02 13.38 -23.63
C TRP A 28 4.70 13.12 -22.89
N CYS A 29 3.55 13.47 -23.50
CA CYS A 29 2.23 13.19 -22.93
C CYS A 29 1.98 11.69 -22.74
N ALA A 30 2.39 10.86 -23.72
CA ALA A 30 2.27 9.40 -23.62
C ALA A 30 3.10 8.83 -22.46
N ARG A 31 4.30 9.37 -22.22
CA ARG A 31 5.14 8.96 -21.08
C ARG A 31 4.50 9.30 -19.74
N ASP A 32 3.94 10.51 -19.59
CA ASP A 32 3.24 10.90 -18.35
C ASP A 32 1.98 10.03 -18.13
N HIS A 33 1.20 9.80 -19.19
CA HIS A 33 0.05 8.90 -19.13
C HIS A 33 0.43 7.46 -18.73
N ASN A 34 1.49 6.91 -19.33
CA ASN A 34 1.99 5.57 -19.02
C ASN A 34 2.49 5.45 -17.58
N ARG A 35 3.03 6.54 -17.00
CA ARG A 35 3.41 6.56 -15.58
C ARG A 35 2.17 6.62 -14.68
N ARG A 36 1.21 7.49 -14.98
CA ARG A 36 0.00 7.64 -14.16
C ARG A 36 -0.95 6.45 -14.22
N SER A 37 -0.99 5.76 -15.36
CA SER A 37 -1.84 4.57 -15.56
C SER A 37 -1.40 3.34 -14.78
N VAL A 38 -0.17 3.31 -14.25
CA VAL A 38 0.35 2.21 -13.42
C VAL A 38 0.65 2.65 -12.00
N ARG A 39 -0.10 3.62 -11.48
CA ARG A 39 0.13 4.15 -10.13
C ARG A 39 -0.31 3.13 -9.07
N PRO A 40 0.57 2.73 -8.13
CA PRO A 40 0.19 1.90 -7.00
C PRO A 40 -0.61 2.71 -5.98
N LEU A 41 -1.57 2.06 -5.32
CA LEU A 41 -2.38 2.68 -4.25
C LEU A 41 -2.43 1.71 -3.06
N PRO A 42 -1.57 1.88 -2.04
CA PRO A 42 -1.64 1.06 -0.84
C PRO A 42 -2.95 1.32 -0.11
N PHE A 43 -3.50 0.24 0.44
CA PHE A 43 -4.63 0.27 1.34
C PHE A 43 -4.39 -0.72 2.47
N VAL A 44 -4.48 -0.27 3.72
CA VAL A 44 -4.38 -1.18 4.87
C VAL A 44 -5.80 -1.56 5.31
N LEU A 45 -6.15 -2.81 5.09
CA LEU A 45 -7.40 -3.40 5.52
C LEU A 45 -7.30 -3.86 6.98
N GLN A 46 -8.25 -3.42 7.80
CA GLN A 46 -8.40 -3.78 9.20
C GLN A 46 -9.53 -4.79 9.33
N SER A 47 -9.20 -6.08 9.23
CA SER A 47 -10.17 -7.16 9.38
C SER A 47 -10.34 -7.45 10.86
N ASP A 48 -11.54 -7.20 11.36
CA ASP A 48 -11.87 -7.36 12.77
C ASP A 48 -13.19 -8.11 12.84
N PHE A 49 -13.09 -9.44 12.84
CA PHE A 49 -14.21 -10.36 12.99
C PHE A 49 -14.05 -11.13 14.30
N GLU A 50 -15.11 -11.83 14.72
CA GLU A 50 -15.07 -12.62 15.95
C GLU A 50 -14.16 -13.85 15.83
N ASP A 51 -14.11 -14.42 14.62
CA ASP A 51 -13.35 -15.61 14.25
C ASP A 51 -11.99 -15.28 13.59
N ARG A 52 -11.74 -14.02 13.24
CA ARG A 52 -10.51 -13.60 12.56
C ARG A 52 -10.13 -12.14 12.83
N ILE A 53 -8.89 -11.91 13.23
CA ILE A 53 -8.26 -10.59 13.26
C ILE A 53 -7.12 -10.56 12.27
N ALA A 54 -7.14 -9.60 11.34
CA ALA A 54 -6.04 -9.43 10.40
C ALA A 54 -5.77 -7.96 10.06
N VAL A 55 -4.50 -7.65 9.84
CA VAL A 55 -4.02 -6.38 9.29
C VAL A 55 -3.31 -6.69 7.99
N VAL A 56 -3.87 -6.21 6.89
CA VAL A 56 -3.46 -6.63 5.54
C VAL A 56 -3.15 -5.40 4.69
N ILE A 57 -2.02 -5.41 3.98
CA ILE A 57 -1.71 -4.42 2.96
C ILE A 57 -2.23 -4.92 1.62
N ARG A 58 -3.10 -4.15 0.99
CA ARG A 58 -3.63 -4.40 -0.36
C ARG A 58 -3.13 -3.35 -1.32
N ASN A 59 -2.94 -3.74 -2.57
CA ASN A 59 -2.69 -2.79 -3.65
C ASN A 59 -3.99 -2.56 -4.44
N ASN A 60 -4.66 -1.45 -4.16
CA ASN A 60 -5.85 -1.02 -4.90
C ASN A 60 -5.51 -0.16 -6.13
N GLY A 61 -4.23 -0.02 -6.45
CA GLY A 61 -3.75 0.71 -7.62
C GLY A 61 -3.79 -0.14 -8.88
N THR A 62 -3.38 0.46 -9.99
CA THR A 62 -3.37 -0.18 -11.31
C THR A 62 -2.00 -0.71 -11.71
N GLY A 63 -0.94 -0.34 -10.98
CA GLY A 63 0.40 -0.90 -11.18
C GLY A 63 0.97 -1.56 -9.92
N PRO A 64 2.11 -2.26 -10.05
CA PRO A 64 2.72 -2.97 -8.93
C PRO A 64 3.13 -2.02 -7.80
N LEU A 65 2.76 -2.38 -6.58
CA LEU A 65 3.23 -1.69 -5.38
C LEU A 65 4.50 -2.38 -4.88
N ILE A 66 5.61 -1.67 -4.90
CA ILE A 66 6.89 -2.17 -4.39
C ILE A 66 7.03 -1.68 -2.96
N LEU A 67 6.66 -2.53 -2.00
CA LEU A 67 6.78 -2.26 -0.58
C LEU A 67 8.25 -2.36 -0.16
N LYS A 68 8.81 -1.25 0.35
CA LYS A 68 10.19 -1.18 0.83
C LYS A 68 10.25 -1.43 2.34
N LYS A 69 9.28 -0.91 3.08
CA LYS A 69 9.22 -1.00 4.55
C LYS A 69 7.78 -0.92 5.03
N ALA A 70 7.43 -1.75 6.01
CA ALA A 70 6.19 -1.64 6.77
C ALA A 70 6.52 -1.69 8.26
N GLU A 71 6.18 -0.62 8.97
CA GLU A 71 6.38 -0.49 10.41
C GLU A 71 5.08 -0.10 11.09
N ALA A 72 4.97 -0.48 12.35
CA ALA A 72 3.93 -0.03 13.24
C ALA A 72 4.56 0.85 14.32
N ARG A 73 3.81 1.87 14.76
CA ARG A 73 4.14 2.75 15.87
C ARG A 73 3.02 2.67 16.89
N ASN A 74 3.37 2.34 18.13
CA ASN A 74 2.44 2.32 19.23
C ASN A 74 2.37 3.72 19.87
N SER A 75 1.16 4.30 19.95
CA SER A 75 0.95 5.64 20.50
C SER A 75 1.12 5.72 22.01
N THR A 76 1.00 4.59 22.72
CA THR A 76 1.01 4.55 24.19
C THR A 76 2.41 4.54 24.78
N ASN A 77 3.36 3.87 24.13
CA ASN A 77 4.73 3.70 24.64
C ASN A 77 5.82 4.19 23.66
N SER A 78 5.42 4.86 22.58
CA SER A 78 6.30 5.40 21.53
C SER A 78 7.24 4.36 20.89
N ARG A 79 6.99 3.06 21.07
CA ARG A 79 7.76 2.00 20.41
C ARG A 79 7.37 1.92 18.93
N SER A 80 8.37 1.70 18.09
CA SER A 80 8.21 1.47 16.65
C SER A 80 8.95 0.20 16.23
N GLY A 81 8.39 -0.56 15.30
CA GLY A 81 8.98 -1.80 14.81
C GLY A 81 8.06 -2.55 13.86
N HIS A 82 8.26 -3.85 13.69
CA HIS A 82 7.28 -4.67 12.97
C HIS A 82 6.03 -4.86 13.83
N LEU A 83 4.87 -4.99 13.17
CA LEU A 83 3.58 -5.11 13.87
C LEU A 83 3.57 -6.27 14.88
N ILE A 84 4.10 -7.43 14.49
CA ILE A 84 4.19 -8.63 15.34
C ILE A 84 5.05 -8.43 16.59
N ASP A 85 6.01 -7.49 16.57
CA ASP A 85 6.91 -7.25 17.71
C ASP A 85 6.31 -6.29 18.74
N LEU A 86 5.17 -5.67 18.42
CA LEU A 86 4.51 -4.67 19.27
C LEU A 86 3.21 -5.17 19.91
N ILE A 87 2.71 -6.34 19.50
CA ILE A 87 1.51 -6.97 20.05
C ILE A 87 1.86 -7.88 21.24
N PRO A 88 0.90 -8.19 22.13
CA PRO A 88 1.11 -9.15 23.21
C PRO A 88 1.39 -10.55 22.66
N ASP A 89 2.24 -11.32 23.34
CA ASP A 89 2.53 -12.70 22.96
C ASP A 89 1.28 -13.57 23.06
N PRO A 90 0.97 -14.40 22.06
CA PRO A 90 -0.19 -15.27 22.10
C PRO A 90 0.01 -16.40 23.13
N PRO A 91 -1.09 -16.90 23.73
CA PRO A 91 -1.03 -18.11 24.55
C PRO A 91 -0.55 -19.31 23.72
N PRO A 92 0.07 -20.35 24.34
CA PRO A 92 0.72 -21.45 23.61
C PRO A 92 -0.18 -22.25 22.66
N GLU A 93 -1.48 -22.22 22.90
CA GLU A 93 -2.52 -22.93 22.13
C GLU A 93 -2.92 -22.16 20.85
N LEU A 94 -2.50 -20.90 20.72
CA LEU A 94 -2.96 -19.97 19.70
C LEU A 94 -1.79 -19.56 18.80
N VAL A 95 -1.95 -19.77 17.49
CA VAL A 95 -0.90 -19.54 16.50
C VAL A 95 -1.42 -18.60 15.43
N PHE A 96 -0.59 -17.62 15.04
CA PHE A 96 -0.88 -16.76 13.91
C PHE A 96 -0.87 -17.58 12.61
N THR A 97 -1.94 -17.47 11.84
CA THR A 97 -2.06 -18.10 10.52
C THR A 97 -0.99 -17.55 9.57
N ASN A 98 -0.73 -16.25 9.63
CA ASN A 98 0.28 -15.59 8.83
C ASN A 98 0.81 -14.35 9.55
N PHE A 99 2.10 -14.07 9.41
CA PHE A 99 2.71 -12.83 9.87
C PHE A 99 3.92 -12.51 9.02
N ASN A 100 4.16 -11.23 8.75
CA ASN A 100 5.28 -10.80 7.92
C ASN A 100 6.07 -9.67 8.57
N ARG A 101 7.36 -9.92 8.81
CA ARG A 101 8.34 -8.86 9.05
C ARG A 101 8.85 -8.37 7.70
N VAL A 102 8.22 -7.32 7.18
CA VAL A 102 8.63 -6.74 5.89
C VAL A 102 9.96 -5.99 6.06
N HIS A 103 11.05 -6.73 5.91
CA HIS A 103 12.43 -6.23 5.93
C HIS A 103 13.10 -6.27 4.54
N GLN A 104 12.42 -6.85 3.55
CA GLN A 104 12.90 -6.99 2.18
C GLN A 104 11.93 -6.34 1.20
N ILE A 105 12.47 -5.88 0.07
CA ILE A 105 11.68 -5.30 -1.03
C ILE A 105 10.70 -6.36 -1.53
N ARG A 106 9.40 -6.09 -1.44
CA ARG A 106 8.33 -7.00 -1.89
C ARG A 106 7.40 -6.31 -2.86
N ALA A 107 7.20 -6.90 -4.03
CA ALA A 107 6.20 -6.44 -4.98
C ALA A 107 4.82 -7.05 -4.67
N ILE A 108 3.79 -6.21 -4.65
CA ILE A 108 2.38 -6.57 -4.52
C ILE A 108 1.69 -6.19 -5.83
N ARG A 109 1.13 -7.17 -6.53
CA ARG A 109 0.43 -6.94 -7.80
C ARG A 109 -0.87 -6.15 -7.56
N PRO A 110 -1.40 -5.46 -8.58
CA PRO A 110 -2.74 -4.88 -8.51
C PRO A 110 -3.78 -5.93 -8.06
N GLY A 111 -4.56 -5.61 -7.03
CA GLY A 111 -5.57 -6.49 -6.44
C GLY A 111 -5.05 -7.49 -5.40
N ASP A 112 -3.75 -7.82 -5.42
CA ASP A 112 -3.13 -8.73 -4.46
C ASP A 112 -2.92 -8.07 -3.08
N GLN A 113 -2.54 -8.90 -2.11
CA GLN A 113 -2.37 -8.49 -0.73
C GLN A 113 -1.19 -9.19 -0.02
N VAL A 114 -0.79 -8.61 1.09
CA VAL A 114 0.20 -9.16 2.02
C VAL A 114 -0.32 -8.98 3.44
N ASP A 115 -0.42 -10.09 4.18
CA ASP A 115 -0.88 -10.06 5.57
C ASP A 115 0.31 -9.67 6.46
N LEU A 116 0.19 -8.53 7.16
CA LEU A 116 1.16 -8.18 8.21
C LEU A 116 0.94 -9.05 9.45
N LEU A 117 -0.33 -9.31 9.73
CA LEU A 117 -0.81 -10.13 10.83
C LEU A 117 -2.12 -10.79 10.40
N ASP A 118 -2.27 -12.08 10.65
CA ASP A 118 -3.52 -12.82 10.48
C ASP A 118 -3.63 -13.86 11.60
N LEU A 119 -4.71 -13.75 12.37
CA LEU A 119 -5.04 -14.63 13.47
C LEU A 119 -6.43 -15.19 13.27
N ALA A 120 -6.53 -16.52 13.17
CA ALA A 120 -7.79 -17.23 13.28
C ALA A 120 -8.10 -17.52 14.76
N VAL A 121 -9.33 -17.26 15.18
CA VAL A 121 -9.81 -17.45 16.55
C VAL A 121 -10.99 -18.42 16.50
N GLY A 122 -10.90 -19.53 17.24
CA GLY A 122 -12.03 -20.46 17.35
C GLY A 122 -13.14 -19.86 18.21
N GLU A 123 -14.37 -19.78 17.70
CA GLU A 123 -15.52 -19.18 18.41
C GLU A 123 -15.83 -19.82 19.77
N SER A 124 -15.45 -21.09 19.97
CA SER A 124 -15.75 -21.86 21.19
C SER A 124 -14.70 -21.71 22.30
N ASP A 125 -13.55 -21.08 22.04
CA ASP A 125 -12.46 -20.98 23.02
C ASP A 125 -12.48 -19.62 23.75
N ARG A 126 -12.84 -19.65 25.04
CA ARG A 126 -12.87 -18.45 25.89
C ARG A 126 -11.50 -17.80 26.07
N ARG A 127 -10.40 -18.57 26.05
CA ARG A 127 -9.04 -18.01 26.18
C ARG A 127 -8.65 -17.28 24.90
N ALA A 128 -8.96 -17.87 23.74
CA ALA A 128 -8.75 -17.26 22.45
C ALA A 128 -9.57 -15.96 22.30
N ALA A 129 -10.81 -15.94 22.78
CA ALA A 129 -11.65 -14.74 22.81
C ALA A 129 -11.05 -13.63 23.71
N ALA A 130 -10.52 -13.98 24.89
CA ALA A 130 -9.89 -13.01 25.79
C ALA A 130 -8.63 -12.40 25.16
N TYR A 131 -7.77 -13.21 24.55
CA TYR A 131 -6.58 -12.74 23.84
C TYR A 131 -6.93 -11.89 22.63
N ARG A 132 -7.97 -12.25 21.88
CA ARG A 132 -8.49 -11.46 20.76
C ARG A 132 -8.87 -10.04 21.20
N ASP A 133 -9.58 -9.89 22.32
CA ASP A 133 -9.98 -8.58 22.82
C ASP A 133 -8.78 -7.77 23.35
N GLU A 134 -7.78 -8.44 23.92
CA GLU A 134 -6.49 -7.82 24.27
C GLU A 134 -5.75 -7.33 23.02
N LEU A 135 -5.69 -8.16 21.97
CA LEU A 135 -5.07 -7.83 20.69
C LEU A 135 -5.78 -6.65 20.02
N ARG A 136 -7.12 -6.58 20.06
CA ARG A 136 -7.90 -5.43 19.56
C ARG A 136 -7.50 -4.13 20.25
N ARG A 137 -7.37 -4.13 21.58
CA ARG A 137 -6.91 -2.95 22.35
C ARG A 137 -5.47 -2.58 22.00
N ALA A 138 -4.59 -3.55 21.83
CA ALA A 138 -3.21 -3.29 21.44
C ALA A 138 -3.16 -2.67 20.04
N LEU A 139 -3.81 -3.29 19.05
CA LEU A 139 -3.85 -2.82 17.66
C LEU A 139 -4.50 -1.45 17.53
N GLY A 140 -5.59 -1.16 18.24
CA GLY A 140 -6.27 0.14 18.16
C GLY A 140 -5.41 1.36 18.53
N ASN A 141 -4.35 1.13 19.31
CA ASN A 141 -3.35 2.12 19.70
C ASN A 141 -2.14 2.19 18.75
N MET A 142 -2.19 1.51 17.59
CA MET A 142 -1.10 1.47 16.64
C MET A 142 -1.40 2.27 15.38
N THR A 143 -0.35 2.80 14.78
CA THR A 143 -0.35 3.40 13.44
C THR A 143 0.59 2.60 12.56
N VAL A 144 0.11 2.13 11.40
CA VAL A 144 0.93 1.46 10.41
C VAL A 144 1.44 2.49 9.40
N GLU A 145 2.74 2.49 9.19
CA GLU A 145 3.47 3.37 8.26
C GLU A 145 4.10 2.52 7.16
N LEU A 146 3.78 2.84 5.90
CA LEU A 146 4.25 2.14 4.71
C LEU A 146 5.16 3.05 3.87
N THR A 147 6.36 2.55 3.57
CA THR A 147 7.25 3.13 2.56
C THR A 147 7.21 2.24 1.32
N TYR A 148 6.85 2.83 0.18
CA TYR A 148 6.64 2.09 -1.06
C TYR A 148 7.00 2.92 -2.29
N THR A 149 7.15 2.24 -3.42
CA THR A 149 7.41 2.85 -4.73
C THR A 149 6.69 2.09 -5.85
N ASP A 150 6.78 2.61 -7.07
CA ASP A 150 6.30 1.97 -8.30
C ASP A 150 7.48 1.40 -9.10
N ILE A 151 7.20 0.86 -10.29
CA ILE A 151 8.22 0.32 -11.21
C ILE A 151 9.17 1.38 -11.80
N TYR A 152 8.90 2.66 -11.58
CA TYR A 152 9.73 3.78 -12.02
C TYR A 152 10.55 4.39 -10.88
N ASP A 153 10.58 3.73 -9.71
CA ASP A 153 11.23 4.19 -8.48
C ASP A 153 10.76 5.59 -8.05
N THR A 154 9.49 5.92 -8.28
CA THR A 154 8.89 7.18 -7.81
C THR A 154 8.90 7.25 -6.28
N CYS A 155 9.41 8.35 -5.72
CA CYS A 155 9.35 8.62 -4.28
C CYS A 155 7.95 9.12 -3.88
N PHE A 156 7.13 8.24 -3.30
CA PHE A 156 5.83 8.61 -2.74
C PHE A 156 5.96 9.04 -1.27
N PRO A 157 5.04 9.88 -0.77
CA PRO A 157 4.94 10.14 0.66
C PRO A 157 4.63 8.85 1.44
N VAL A 158 5.11 8.80 2.68
CA VAL A 158 4.81 7.69 3.59
C VAL A 158 3.29 7.61 3.80
N TYR A 159 2.74 6.43 3.55
CA TYR A 159 1.33 6.17 3.81
C TYR A 159 1.17 5.73 5.26
N ALA A 160 0.45 6.51 6.07
CA ALA A 160 0.23 6.24 7.48
C ALA A 160 -1.27 6.10 7.78
N ILE A 161 -1.64 5.08 8.54
CA ILE A 161 -3.01 4.83 8.96
C ILE A 161 -3.08 4.32 10.38
N LYS A 162 -3.94 4.97 11.19
CA LYS A 162 -4.22 4.51 12.54
C LYS A 162 -5.16 3.31 12.49
N LEU A 163 -4.85 2.27 13.25
CA LEU A 163 -5.66 1.07 13.35
C LEU A 163 -6.86 1.25 14.30
N ALA A 164 -7.41 2.45 14.40
CA ALA A 164 -8.43 2.82 15.40
C ALA A 164 -9.74 2.03 15.26
N TRP A 165 -9.97 1.35 14.13
CA TRP A 165 -11.18 0.55 13.89
C TRP A 165 -11.34 -0.58 14.91
N PHE A 166 -10.21 -1.12 15.42
CA PHE A 166 -10.23 -2.16 16.46
C PHE A 166 -10.75 -1.66 17.82
N HIS A 167 -10.79 -0.34 18.07
CA HIS A 167 -11.35 0.20 19.32
C HIS A 167 -12.88 0.20 19.37
N ARG A 168 -13.58 -0.05 18.25
CA ARG A 168 -15.05 -0.01 18.24
C ARG A 168 -15.70 -0.98 19.25
N HIS A 169 -14.99 -2.05 19.60
CA HIS A 169 -15.42 -3.05 20.58
C HIS A 169 -14.98 -2.74 22.02
N CYS A 170 -14.13 -1.73 22.21
CA CYS A 170 -13.60 -1.35 23.52
C CYS A 170 -14.47 -0.30 24.24
N ASP A 171 -15.25 0.50 23.50
CA ASP A 171 -16.08 1.59 24.06
C ASP A 171 -17.47 1.11 24.53
N ALA A 172 -17.83 -0.16 24.32
CA ALA A 172 -19.12 -0.72 24.70
C ALA A 172 -19.18 -1.29 26.14
N SER A 173 -18.10 -1.16 26.92
CA SER A 173 -17.99 -1.70 28.28
C SER A 173 -17.54 -0.64 29.31
N ALA A 174 -18.06 0.58 29.19
CA ALA A 174 -17.94 1.63 30.21
C ALA A 174 -19.28 1.86 30.92
#